data_AF-A0A3N5FZR3-F1
#
_entry.id   AF-A0A3N5FZR3-F1
#
_cell.length_a   1.000
_cell.length_b   1.000
_cell.length_c   1.000
_cell.angle_alpha   90.00
_cell.angle_beta   90.00
_cell.angle_gamma   90.00
#
_symmetry.space_group_name_H-M   'P 1'
#
loop_
_entity.id
_entity.type
_entity.pdbx_description
1 polymer ?
#
loop_
_entity_poly.entity_id
_entity_poly.type
_entity_poly.pdbx_seq_one_letter_code
_entity_poly.pdbx_strand_id
1 'polypeptide(L)'
;MIHMIRKIVLATVLLAFCVIAPALAQPYPSPDQTFYLNPPILVDDSGIQIELHQVVASDVPLGSYNITFPPTEYRYYTVYYTRYNPTDHEIRYQFNITFVDRNGTVYETEDNTLATGIAAGRRVSDEVKEFHIPRDAAGLYLRW
;
A
#
# COMPACT_ATOMS: atom_id res chain seq x y z
N MET A 1 -29.39 -11.69 47.03
CA MET A 1 -29.55 -10.35 46.40
C MET A 1 -28.27 -9.79 45.76
N ILE A 2 -27.09 -9.91 46.39
CA ILE A 2 -25.82 -9.36 45.89
C ILE A 2 -25.39 -9.95 44.51
N HIS A 3 -25.74 -11.20 44.23
CA HIS A 3 -25.41 -11.86 42.95
C HIS A 3 -26.17 -11.31 41.73
N MET A 4 -27.38 -10.80 41.92
CA MET A 4 -28.20 -10.29 40.81
C MET A 4 -27.72 -8.91 40.35
N ILE A 5 -27.28 -8.08 41.30
CA ILE A 5 -26.71 -6.75 41.05
C ILE A 5 -25.38 -6.85 40.28
N ARG A 6 -24.53 -7.83 40.63
CA ARG A 6 -23.23 -8.03 39.93
C ARG A 6 -23.39 -8.43 38.47
N LYS A 7 -24.42 -9.21 38.11
CA LYS A 7 -24.68 -9.61 36.72
C LYS A 7 -25.15 -8.45 35.84
N ILE A 8 -25.94 -7.53 36.41
CA ILE A 8 -26.46 -6.35 35.70
C ILE A 8 -25.34 -5.33 35.43
N VAL A 9 -24.44 -5.12 36.41
CA VAL A 9 -23.27 -4.25 36.25
C VAL A 9 -22.29 -4.79 35.21
N LEU A 10 -22.07 -6.11 35.18
CA LEU A 10 -21.18 -6.73 34.18
C LEU A 10 -21.76 -6.62 32.75
N ALA A 11 -23.07 -6.79 32.60
CA ALA A 11 -23.74 -6.68 31.30
C ALA A 11 -23.74 -5.24 30.75
N THR A 12 -23.84 -4.23 31.62
CA THR A 12 -23.78 -2.82 31.21
C THR A 12 -22.38 -2.37 30.81
N VAL A 13 -21.33 -2.88 31.46
CA VAL A 13 -19.93 -2.63 31.05
C VAL A 13 -19.62 -3.29 29.70
N LEU A 14 -20.12 -4.50 29.45
CA LEU A 14 -19.92 -5.20 28.18
C LEU A 14 -20.63 -4.50 27.00
N LEU A 15 -21.85 -3.99 27.23
CA LEU A 15 -22.58 -3.22 26.23
C LEU A 15 -21.90 -1.87 25.94
N ALA A 16 -21.36 -1.20 26.96
CA ALA A 16 -20.59 0.03 26.76
C ALA A 16 -19.33 -0.22 25.92
N PHE A 17 -18.63 -1.34 26.12
CA PHE A 17 -17.47 -1.71 25.29
C PHE A 17 -17.85 -2.01 23.83
N CYS A 18 -18.98 -2.67 23.58
CA CYS A 18 -19.44 -2.98 22.22
C CYS A 18 -19.92 -1.74 21.44
N VAL A 19 -20.35 -0.68 22.12
CA VAL A 19 -20.78 0.57 21.46
C VAL A 19 -19.61 1.52 21.18
N ILE A 20 -18.51 1.42 21.94
CA ILE A 20 -17.30 2.25 21.73
C ILE A 20 -16.38 1.66 20.65
N ALA A 21 -16.36 0.32 20.49
CA ALA A 21 -15.49 -0.35 19.51
C ALA A 21 -15.70 0.11 18.04
N PRO A 22 -16.92 0.30 17.50
CA PRO A 22 -17.08 0.74 16.11
C PRO A 22 -16.82 2.25 15.92
N ALA A 23 -16.73 3.05 16.99
CA ALA A 23 -16.40 4.48 16.88
C ALA A 23 -14.88 4.75 16.81
N LEU A 24 -14.05 3.77 17.22
CA LEU A 24 -12.59 3.78 17.06
C LEU A 24 -12.10 3.02 15.83
N ALA A 25 -13.00 2.32 15.13
CA ALA A 25 -12.77 1.99 13.73
C ALA A 25 -12.91 3.28 12.94
N GLN A 26 -11.87 4.12 12.98
CA GLN A 26 -11.75 5.21 12.03
C GLN A 26 -11.96 4.59 10.65
N PRO A 27 -12.94 5.06 9.86
CA PRO A 27 -12.99 4.66 8.46
C PRO A 27 -11.59 4.90 7.92
N TYR A 28 -10.98 3.88 7.28
CA TYR A 28 -9.72 4.06 6.57
C TYR A 28 -9.87 5.36 5.79
N PRO A 29 -9.05 6.39 6.09
CA PRO A 29 -9.22 7.68 5.44
C PRO A 29 -9.18 7.40 3.94
N SER A 30 -10.22 7.85 3.26
CA SER A 30 -10.29 7.72 1.82
C SER A 30 -9.03 8.35 1.24
N PRO A 31 -8.44 7.76 0.18
CA PRO A 31 -7.36 8.37 -0.58
C PRO A 31 -7.62 9.87 -0.76
N ASP A 32 -6.72 10.72 -0.26
CA ASP A 32 -6.86 12.17 -0.46
C ASP A 32 -6.66 12.53 -1.93
N GLN A 33 -5.91 11.70 -2.67
CA GLN A 33 -5.68 11.86 -4.09
C GLN A 33 -5.38 10.52 -4.75
N THR A 34 -6.10 10.21 -5.84
CA THR A 34 -5.85 9.04 -6.68
C THR A 34 -5.47 9.51 -8.08
N PHE A 35 -4.33 9.00 -8.57
CA PHE A 35 -3.86 9.19 -9.93
C PHE A 35 -4.12 7.91 -10.71
N TYR A 36 -5.07 7.95 -11.64
CA TYR A 36 -5.27 6.86 -12.60
C TYR A 36 -4.21 6.98 -13.69
N LEU A 37 -3.46 5.91 -13.88
CA LEU A 37 -2.48 5.84 -14.96
C LEU A 37 -3.19 5.25 -16.18
N ASN A 38 -3.00 5.83 -17.36
CA ASN A 38 -3.27 5.08 -18.60
C ASN A 38 -2.20 3.99 -18.66
N PRO A 39 -2.55 2.72 -18.40
CA PRO A 39 -1.58 1.73 -17.97
C PRO A 39 -0.57 1.49 -19.08
N PRO A 40 0.71 1.87 -18.91
CA PRO A 40 1.71 1.34 -19.81
C PRO A 40 1.82 -0.15 -19.49
N ILE A 41 1.58 -1.03 -20.47
CA ILE A 41 2.07 -2.40 -20.36
C ILE A 41 3.58 -2.29 -20.49
N LEU A 42 4.24 -2.38 -19.35
CA LEU A 42 5.69 -2.39 -19.29
C LEU A 42 6.13 -3.83 -19.51
N VAL A 43 6.65 -4.11 -20.71
CA VAL A 43 7.32 -5.37 -21.01
C VAL A 43 8.78 -5.18 -20.64
N ASP A 44 9.21 -5.83 -19.57
CA ASP A 44 10.63 -5.92 -19.26
C ASP A 44 11.32 -6.91 -20.22
N ASP A 45 12.64 -6.81 -20.36
CA ASP A 45 13.45 -7.71 -21.20
C ASP A 45 13.28 -9.20 -20.80
N SER A 46 12.84 -9.44 -19.56
CA SER A 46 12.48 -10.76 -19.04
C SER A 46 11.19 -11.34 -19.63
N GLY A 47 10.32 -10.53 -20.23
CA GLY A 47 9.02 -10.94 -20.77
C GLY A 47 7.86 -10.87 -19.78
N ILE A 48 8.08 -10.42 -18.55
CA ILE A 48 7.00 -10.11 -17.60
C ILE A 48 6.30 -8.81 -18.04
N GLN A 49 4.97 -8.84 -17.97
CA GLN A 49 4.12 -7.66 -18.13
C GLN A 49 3.76 -7.09 -16.78
N ILE A 50 3.99 -5.79 -16.61
CA ILE A 50 3.56 -5.03 -15.43
C ILE A 50 2.50 -4.03 -15.87
N GLU A 51 1.37 -4.06 -15.19
CA GLU A 51 0.24 -3.17 -15.41
C GLU A 51 0.09 -2.28 -14.18
N LEU A 52 0.38 -0.99 -14.33
CA LEU A 52 0.22 0.00 -13.26
C LEU A 52 -1.21 0.55 -13.30
N HIS A 53 -1.96 0.37 -12.21
CA HIS A 53 -3.38 0.75 -12.16
C HIS A 53 -3.57 2.18 -11.67
N GLN A 54 -2.98 2.47 -10.51
CA GLN A 54 -3.18 3.74 -9.83
C GLN A 54 -2.05 4.01 -8.85
N VAL A 55 -1.88 5.30 -8.56
CA VAL A 55 -1.10 5.78 -7.40
C VAL A 55 -2.04 6.50 -6.47
N VAL A 56 -2.02 6.14 -5.19
CA VAL A 56 -2.80 6.77 -4.13
C VAL A 56 -1.86 7.56 -3.23
N ALA A 57 -2.17 8.84 -2.98
CA ALA A 57 -1.47 9.63 -1.98
C ALA A 57 -2.31 9.75 -0.70
N SER A 58 -1.70 9.48 0.45
CA SER A 58 -2.38 9.42 1.75
C SER A 58 -1.48 9.95 2.86
N ASP A 59 -2.09 10.53 3.89
CA ASP A 59 -1.39 10.93 5.12
C ASP A 59 -1.24 9.76 6.11
N VAL A 60 -1.93 8.66 5.84
CA VAL A 60 -1.92 7.44 6.66
C VAL A 60 -1.32 6.29 5.84
N PRO A 61 -0.36 5.52 6.39
CA PRO A 61 0.21 4.36 5.70
C PRO A 61 -0.83 3.24 5.56
N LEU A 62 -0.63 2.32 4.63
CA LEU A 62 -1.46 1.10 4.49
C LEU A 62 -1.42 0.18 5.73
N GLY A 63 -0.47 0.38 6.64
CA GLY A 63 -0.30 -0.41 7.87
C GLY A 63 0.71 -1.55 7.75
N SER A 64 1.45 -1.63 6.63
CA SER A 64 2.51 -2.62 6.42
C SER A 64 3.89 -2.22 6.99
N TYR A 65 4.10 -0.94 7.32
CA TYR A 65 5.37 -0.44 7.85
C TYR A 65 5.37 -0.40 9.38
N ASN A 66 6.51 -0.78 9.96
CA ASN A 66 6.76 -0.63 11.39
C ASN A 66 7.08 0.81 11.80
N ILE A 67 7.32 1.69 10.83
CA ILE A 67 7.73 3.08 11.03
C ILE A 67 6.64 4.00 10.48
N THR A 68 6.15 4.89 11.33
CA THR A 68 5.20 5.93 10.95
C THR A 68 5.92 7.27 10.89
N PHE A 69 5.91 7.88 9.71
CA PHE A 69 6.39 9.23 9.48
C PHE A 69 5.32 10.26 9.84
N PRO A 70 5.71 11.43 10.40
CA PRO A 70 4.75 12.47 10.75
C PRO A 70 4.07 13.03 9.50
N PRO A 71 2.73 13.08 9.46
CA PRO A 71 1.99 13.51 8.27
C PRO A 71 2.18 14.99 7.97
N THR A 72 2.76 15.79 8.85
CA THR A 72 3.11 17.19 8.57
C THR A 72 4.35 17.34 7.69
N GLU A 73 5.22 16.32 7.65
CA GLU A 73 6.51 16.36 6.94
C GLU A 73 6.53 15.43 5.74
N TYR A 74 5.83 14.29 5.83
CA TYR A 74 5.80 13.26 4.79
C TYR A 74 4.39 12.99 4.30
N ARG A 75 4.32 12.39 3.11
CA ARG A 75 3.11 11.82 2.53
C ARG A 75 3.42 10.43 2.00
N TYR A 76 2.47 9.52 2.18
CA TYR A 76 2.58 8.17 1.63
C TYR A 76 2.05 8.14 0.20
N TYR A 77 2.79 7.47 -0.69
CA TYR A 77 2.38 7.20 -2.06
C TYR A 77 2.35 5.69 -2.26
N THR A 78 1.17 5.15 -2.56
CA THR A 78 0.95 3.72 -2.77
C THR A 78 0.72 3.46 -4.26
N VAL A 79 1.61 2.69 -4.88
CA VAL A 79 1.51 2.25 -6.27
C VAL A 79 0.84 0.89 -6.31
N TYR A 80 -0.28 0.78 -7.03
CA TYR A 80 -1.01 -0.47 -7.25
C TYR A 80 -0.69 -1.03 -8.63
N TYR A 81 -0.33 -2.31 -8.70
CA TYR A 81 0.08 -2.94 -9.94
C TYR A 81 -0.29 -4.43 -10.02
N THR A 82 -0.26 -4.95 -11.24
CA THR A 82 -0.42 -6.38 -11.54
C THR A 82 0.82 -6.86 -12.28
N ARG A 83 1.30 -8.05 -11.93
CA ARG A 83 2.31 -8.79 -12.69
C ARG A 83 1.67 -9.93 -13.46
N TYR A 84 2.09 -10.11 -14.70
CA TYR A 84 1.67 -11.23 -15.54
C TYR A 84 2.87 -11.82 -16.28
N ASN A 85 3.02 -13.14 -16.19
CA ASN A 85 3.97 -13.88 -16.99
C ASN A 85 3.25 -14.53 -18.20
N PRO A 86 3.33 -13.94 -19.41
CA PRO A 86 2.74 -14.50 -20.61
C PRO A 86 3.54 -15.69 -21.20
N THR A 87 4.70 -16.01 -20.66
CA THR A 87 5.58 -17.04 -21.21
C THR A 87 5.17 -18.45 -20.77
N ASP A 88 5.84 -19.44 -21.34
CA ASP A 88 5.65 -20.88 -21.09
C ASP A 88 6.59 -21.45 -20.01
N HIS A 89 7.40 -20.60 -19.37
CA HIS A 89 8.31 -20.98 -18.30
C HIS A 89 8.21 -20.03 -17.10
N GLU A 90 8.74 -20.44 -15.95
CA GLU A 90 8.82 -19.56 -14.78
C GLU A 90 9.87 -18.47 -14.99
N ILE A 91 9.51 -17.23 -14.65
CA ILE A 91 10.44 -16.10 -14.63
C ILE A 91 10.70 -15.71 -13.18
N ARG A 92 11.98 -15.59 -12.81
CA ARG A 92 12.40 -15.00 -11.53
C ARG A 92 12.76 -13.55 -11.76
N TYR A 93 12.07 -12.66 -11.07
CA TYR A 93 12.13 -11.23 -11.34
C TYR A 93 12.13 -10.40 -10.07
N GLN A 94 12.93 -9.34 -10.07
CA GLN A 94 12.93 -8.33 -9.02
C GLN A 94 12.31 -7.05 -9.57
N PHE A 95 11.13 -6.69 -9.08
CA PHE A 95 10.49 -5.45 -9.48
C PHE A 95 11.02 -4.28 -8.64
N ASN A 96 11.78 -3.40 -9.29
CA ASN A 96 12.23 -2.15 -8.69
C ASN A 96 11.49 -1.01 -9.37
N ILE A 97 10.77 -0.23 -8.58
CA ILE A 97 10.16 1.03 -9.00
C ILE A 97 10.48 2.07 -7.95
N THR A 98 10.77 3.28 -8.39
CA THR A 98 11.24 4.39 -7.56
C THR A 98 10.47 5.65 -7.93
N PHE A 99 10.27 6.55 -6.97
CA PHE A 99 9.91 7.93 -7.26
C PHE A 99 11.17 8.77 -7.40
N VAL A 100 11.16 9.71 -8.33
CA VAL A 100 12.23 10.69 -8.50
C VAL A 100 11.60 12.08 -8.52
N ASP A 101 12.16 13.02 -7.74
CA ASP A 101 11.73 14.42 -7.78
C ASP A 101 12.41 15.20 -8.91
N ARG A 102 12.00 16.45 -9.11
CA ARG A 102 12.61 17.36 -10.10
C ARG A 102 14.09 17.64 -9.87
N ASN A 103 14.61 17.42 -8.67
CA ASN A 103 16.01 17.64 -8.31
C ASN A 103 16.86 16.37 -8.53
N GLY A 104 16.23 15.25 -8.90
CA GLY A 104 16.88 13.96 -9.07
C GLY A 104 17.00 13.13 -7.78
N THR A 105 16.36 13.54 -6.69
CA THR A 105 16.29 12.77 -5.44
C THR A 105 15.49 11.50 -5.69
N VAL A 106 16.04 10.34 -5.34
CA VAL A 106 15.41 9.04 -5.51
C VAL A 106 14.78 8.59 -4.20
N TYR A 107 13.52 8.17 -4.25
CA TYR A 107 12.78 7.57 -3.15
C TYR A 107 12.49 6.11 -3.48
N GLU A 108 12.95 5.21 -2.63
CA GLU A 108 12.86 3.77 -2.79
C GLU A 108 11.93 3.18 -1.71
N THR A 109 11.40 1.98 -1.97
CA THR A 109 10.63 1.23 -0.95
C THR A 109 11.58 0.46 -0.04
N GLU A 110 11.28 0.36 1.25
CA GLU A 110 12.02 -0.54 2.15
C GLU A 110 11.85 -2.04 1.82
N ASP A 111 10.85 -2.36 0.97
CA ASP A 111 10.64 -3.70 0.45
C ASP A 111 11.78 -4.12 -0.48
N ASN A 112 12.83 -4.67 0.13
CA ASN A 112 13.85 -5.48 -0.52
C ASN A 112 13.25 -6.85 -0.88
N THR A 113 12.25 -6.86 -1.76
CA THR A 113 11.71 -8.11 -2.28
C THR A 113 12.80 -8.78 -3.11
N LEU A 114 13.39 -9.85 -2.57
CA LEU A 114 14.25 -10.74 -3.34
C LEU A 114 13.50 -11.23 -4.59
N ALA A 115 14.23 -11.51 -5.67
CA ALA A 115 13.65 -11.92 -6.94
C ALA A 115 12.59 -13.01 -6.75
N THR A 116 11.34 -12.68 -7.09
CA THR A 116 10.17 -13.53 -6.92
C THR A 116 9.92 -14.32 -8.21
N GLY A 117 9.63 -15.61 -8.07
CA GLY A 117 9.22 -16.45 -9.19
C GLY A 117 7.75 -16.21 -9.55
N ILE A 118 7.46 -16.03 -10.83
CA ILE A 118 6.10 -16.04 -11.38
C ILE A 118 6.01 -17.16 -12.40
N ALA A 119 5.17 -18.15 -12.12
CA ALA A 119 4.96 -19.30 -12.98
C ALA A 119 4.40 -18.90 -14.37
N ALA A 120 4.62 -19.76 -15.36
CA ALA A 120 4.08 -19.61 -16.71
C ALA A 120 2.57 -19.34 -16.70
N GLY A 121 2.11 -18.36 -17.49
CA GLY A 121 0.71 -17.95 -17.58
C GLY A 121 0.11 -17.33 -16.31
N ARG A 122 0.89 -17.14 -15.23
CA ARG A 122 0.36 -16.64 -13.95
C ARG A 122 0.18 -15.13 -13.97
N ARG A 123 -1.00 -14.68 -13.54
CA ARG A 123 -1.31 -13.29 -13.19
C ARG A 123 -1.40 -13.15 -11.66
N VAL A 124 -0.73 -12.13 -11.12
CA VAL A 124 -0.77 -11.75 -9.71
C VAL A 124 -1.27 -10.30 -9.66
N SER A 125 -2.41 -10.08 -9.01
CA SER A 125 -3.09 -8.79 -8.94
C SER A 125 -3.02 -8.19 -7.54
N ASP A 126 -3.41 -6.93 -7.44
CA ASP A 126 -3.54 -6.18 -6.18
C ASP A 126 -2.23 -6.06 -5.40
N GLU A 127 -1.11 -6.04 -6.14
CA GLU A 127 0.20 -5.82 -5.54
C GLU A 127 0.39 -4.34 -5.28
N VAL A 128 1.07 -4.05 -4.19
CA VAL A 128 1.29 -2.69 -3.73
C VAL A 128 2.76 -2.45 -3.42
N LYS A 129 3.20 -1.22 -3.69
CA LYS A 129 4.46 -0.67 -3.21
C LYS A 129 4.18 0.70 -2.63
N GLU A 130 4.56 0.92 -1.37
CA GLU A 130 4.33 2.18 -0.68
C GLU A 130 5.65 2.90 -0.41
N PHE A 131 5.59 4.22 -0.58
CA PHE A 131 6.72 5.13 -0.47
C PHE A 131 6.37 6.22 0.54
N HIS A 132 7.33 6.63 1.36
CA HIS A 132 7.22 7.82 2.18
C HIS A 132 8.04 8.94 1.51
N ILE A 133 7.37 10.02 1.12
CA ILE A 133 7.99 11.11 0.36
C ILE A 133 7.80 12.42 1.15
N PRO A 134 8.85 13.22 1.35
CA PRO A 134 8.73 14.55 1.95
C PRO A 134 7.70 15.41 1.19
N ARG A 135 6.89 16.17 1.91
CA ARG A 135 5.84 17.01 1.30
C ARG A 135 6.37 18.13 0.42
N ASP A 136 7.61 18.55 0.62
CA ASP A 136 8.28 19.57 -0.18
C ASP A 136 8.89 19.01 -1.48
N ALA A 137 8.89 17.69 -1.66
CA ALA A 137 9.25 17.06 -2.93
C ALA A 137 8.23 17.44 -4.02
N ALA A 138 8.75 17.89 -5.17
CA ALA A 138 7.92 18.41 -6.25
C ALA A 138 8.34 17.82 -7.61
N GLY A 139 7.37 17.72 -8.52
CA GLY A 139 7.60 17.17 -9.86
C GLY A 139 7.94 15.68 -9.81
N LEU A 140 7.21 14.91 -8.99
CA LEU A 140 7.42 13.48 -8.82
C LEU A 140 7.08 12.72 -10.10
N TYR A 141 7.97 11.84 -10.52
CA TYR A 141 7.74 10.87 -11.58
C TYR A 141 8.21 9.49 -11.16
N LEU A 142 7.54 8.47 -11.70
CA LEU A 142 7.92 7.07 -11.50
C LEU A 142 9.05 6.69 -12.45
N ARG A 143 10.01 5.93 -11.93
CA ARG A 143 11.11 5.32 -12.68
C ARG A 143 11.20 3.85 -12.31
N TRP A 144 11.26 2.97 -13.32
CA TRP A 144 11.49 1.54 -13.20
C TRP A 144 12.75 1.16 -13.99
#